data_AF-A0A6G2RVZ8-F1
#
_entry.id   AF-A0A6G2RVZ8-F1
#
_cell.length_a   1.000
_cell.length_b   1.000
_cell.length_c   1.000
_cell.angle_alpha   90.00
_cell.angle_beta   90.00
_cell.angle_gamma   90.00
#
_symmetry.space_group_name_H-M   'P 1'
#
loop_
_entity.id
_entity.type
_entity.pdbx_description
1 polymer ?
#
loop_
_entity_poly.entity_id
_entity_poly.type
_entity_poly.pdbx_seq_one_letter_code
_entity_poly.pdbx_strand_id
1 'polypeptide(L)'
;MRLWNTSTQKDLRRLLNEWDPIGVADEVQDEYDCMVGPLFRRLHDGADQAEIGEFLRHELEVHFGLPSSRPPQATAARLIAWWTAADPTGGADRR
;
A
#
# COMPACT_ATOMS: atom_id res chain seq x y z
N MET A 1 7.16 4.59 -12.73
CA MET A 1 6.09 3.72 -12.17
C MET A 1 6.63 2.31 -12.11
N ARG A 2 6.35 1.59 -11.03
CA ARG A 2 6.88 0.24 -10.80
C ARG A 2 6.08 -0.78 -11.61
N LEU A 3 6.74 -1.85 -12.07
CA LEU A 3 6.07 -3.00 -12.69
C LEU A 3 5.64 -4.01 -11.61
N TRP A 4 4.61 -4.81 -11.90
CA TRP A 4 4.23 -5.92 -11.02
C TRP A 4 5.31 -6.99 -11.04
N ASN A 5 5.87 -7.28 -9.87
CA ASN A 5 6.75 -8.41 -9.63
C ASN A 5 6.73 -8.75 -8.13
N THR A 6 7.39 -9.84 -7.75
CA THR A 6 7.47 -10.30 -6.36
C THR A 6 8.10 -9.26 -5.42
N SER A 7 9.02 -8.42 -5.90
CA SER A 7 9.63 -7.36 -5.08
C SER A 7 8.64 -6.24 -4.80
N THR A 8 7.93 -5.75 -5.82
CA THR A 8 6.88 -4.72 -5.69
C THR A 8 5.78 -5.20 -4.74
N GLN A 9 5.38 -6.47 -4.85
CA GLN A 9 4.39 -7.07 -3.94
C GLN A 9 4.90 -7.09 -2.49
N LYS A 10 6.13 -7.55 -2.26
CA LYS A 10 6.75 -7.59 -0.92
C LYS A 10 6.90 -6.20 -0.31
N ASP A 11 7.28 -5.21 -1.11
CA ASP A 11 7.38 -3.82 -0.68
C ASP A 11 6.02 -3.25 -0.28
N LEU A 12 4.98 -3.49 -1.09
CA LEU A 12 3.62 -3.06 -0.77
C LEU A 12 3.11 -3.73 0.51
N ARG A 13 3.32 -5.04 0.67
CA ARG A 13 2.99 -5.75 1.91
C ARG A 13 3.70 -5.15 3.12
N ARG A 14 5.01 -4.86 3.01
CA ARG A 14 5.77 -4.21 4.08
C ARG A 14 5.17 -2.86 4.46
N LEU A 15 4.79 -2.03 3.49
CA LEU A 15 4.17 -0.73 3.77
C LEU A 15 2.84 -0.85 4.53
N LEU A 16 2.06 -1.89 4.25
CA LEU A 16 0.81 -2.19 4.97
C LEU A 16 1.11 -2.70 6.39
N ASN A 17 2.05 -3.62 6.55
CA ASN A 17 2.47 -4.14 7.85
C ASN A 17 3.13 -3.07 8.74
N GLU A 18 3.70 -2.02 8.17
CA GLU A 18 4.21 -0.88 8.94
C GLU A 18 3.13 0.13 9.33
N TRP A 19 2.01 0.17 8.58
CA TRP A 19 0.86 0.99 8.95
C TRP A 19 0.06 0.34 10.09
N ASP A 20 -0.09 -0.98 10.02
CA ASP A 20 -0.65 -1.87 11.05
C ASP A 20 -1.85 -1.31 11.84
N PRO A 21 -2.97 -1.00 11.16
CA PRO A 21 -4.14 -0.43 11.82
C PRO A 21 -4.81 -1.37 12.84
N ILE A 22 -4.62 -2.69 12.72
CA ILE A 22 -5.16 -3.70 13.67
C ILE A 22 -4.17 -3.97 14.81
N GLY A 23 -2.86 -3.81 14.58
CA GLY A 23 -1.82 -4.05 15.58
C GLY A 23 -1.32 -5.50 15.63
N VAL A 24 -1.46 -6.25 14.53
CA VAL A 24 -1.15 -7.69 14.47
C VAL A 24 0.03 -8.01 13.55
N ALA A 25 0.67 -7.00 12.96
CA ALA A 25 1.71 -7.23 11.95
C ALA A 25 2.88 -8.07 12.46
N ASP A 26 3.23 -7.98 13.75
CA ASP A 26 4.30 -8.80 14.36
C ASP A 26 3.93 -10.29 14.50
N GLU A 27 2.63 -10.61 14.56
CA GLU A 27 2.12 -11.97 14.74
C GLU A 27 1.67 -12.59 13.41
N VAL A 28 1.03 -11.79 12.55
CA VAL A 28 0.38 -12.22 11.31
C VAL A 28 0.79 -11.30 10.17
N GLN A 29 1.79 -11.76 9.40
CA GLN A 29 2.43 -10.95 8.35
C GLN A 29 1.63 -10.86 7.05
N ASP A 30 0.57 -11.66 6.89
CA ASP A 30 -0.30 -11.73 5.72
C ASP A 30 -1.71 -11.18 5.98
N GLU A 31 -1.99 -10.63 7.17
CA GLU A 31 -3.28 -10.04 7.53
C GLU A 31 -3.79 -9.05 6.47
N TYR A 32 -2.89 -8.23 5.94
CA TYR A 32 -3.21 -7.17 4.99
C TYR A 32 -3.08 -7.58 3.52
N ASP A 33 -2.80 -8.85 3.21
CA ASP A 33 -2.57 -9.33 1.83
C ASP A 33 -3.83 -9.20 0.95
N CYS A 34 -5.02 -9.17 1.56
CA CYS A 34 -6.28 -8.90 0.86
C CYS A 34 -6.31 -7.52 0.16
N MET A 35 -5.60 -6.51 0.70
CA MET A 35 -5.53 -5.17 0.14
C MET A 35 -4.47 -5.02 -0.95
N VAL A 36 -3.48 -5.92 -1.01
CA VAL A 36 -2.31 -5.80 -1.90
C VAL A 36 -2.72 -5.77 -3.38
N GLY A 37 -3.57 -6.70 -3.81
CA GLY A 37 -4.07 -6.74 -5.19
C GLY A 37 -4.91 -5.50 -5.57
N PRO A 38 -5.96 -5.17 -4.78
CA PRO A 38 -6.79 -3.98 -4.99
C PRO A 38 -6.03 -2.65 -4.99
N LEU A 39 -5.03 -2.48 -4.11
CA LEU A 39 -4.17 -1.29 -4.07
C LEU A 39 -3.29 -1.21 -5.29
N PHE A 40 -2.63 -2.32 -5.65
CA PHE A 40 -1.78 -2.35 -6.84
C PHE A 40 -2.55 -1.92 -8.09
N ARG A 41 -3.74 -2.47 -8.30
CA ARG A 41 -4.58 -2.10 -9.44
C ARG A 41 -4.89 -0.60 -9.46
N ARG A 42 -5.31 -0.03 -8.33
CA ARG A 42 -5.60 1.41 -8.23
C ARG A 42 -4.38 2.27 -8.52
N LEU A 43 -3.23 1.93 -7.93
CA LEU A 43 -1.97 2.64 -8.18
C LEU A 43 -1.55 2.56 -9.65
N HIS A 44 -1.73 1.39 -10.28
CA HIS A 44 -1.46 1.19 -11.70
C HIS A 44 -2.41 2.01 -12.60
N ASP A 45 -3.69 2.04 -12.25
CA ASP A 45 -4.73 2.80 -12.96
C ASP A 45 -4.61 4.33 -12.75
N GLY A 46 -3.65 4.77 -11.93
CA GLY A 46 -3.34 6.18 -11.72
C GLY A 46 -4.15 6.85 -10.61
N ALA A 47 -4.71 6.07 -9.68
CA ALA A 47 -5.49 6.58 -8.57
C ALA A 47 -4.69 7.59 -7.74
N ASP A 48 -5.35 8.66 -7.33
CA ASP A 48 -4.74 9.72 -6.53
C ASP A 48 -4.75 9.42 -5.02
N GLN A 49 -4.18 10.32 -4.22
CA GLN A 49 -4.12 10.17 -2.77
C GLN A 49 -5.51 10.09 -2.12
N ALA A 50 -6.50 10.82 -2.64
CA ALA A 50 -7.85 10.83 -2.08
C ALA A 50 -8.55 9.50 -2.36
N GLU A 51 -8.43 8.97 -3.57
CA GLU A 51 -8.97 7.66 -3.96
C GLU A 51 -8.34 6.52 -3.15
N ILE A 52 -7.01 6.53 -2.96
CA ILE A 52 -6.33 5.53 -2.12
C ILE A 52 -6.73 5.68 -0.65
N GLY A 53 -6.83 6.91 -0.14
CA GLY A 53 -7.25 7.16 1.24
C GLY A 53 -8.67 6.67 1.50
N GLU A 54 -9.59 6.92 0.58
CA GLU A 54 -10.97 6.46 0.67
C GLU A 54 -11.07 4.93 0.61
N PHE A 55 -10.30 4.28 -0.27
CA PHE A 55 -10.21 2.84 -0.31
C PHE A 55 -9.75 2.25 1.02
N LEU A 56 -8.64 2.76 1.58
CA LEU A 56 -8.11 2.29 2.86
C LEU A 56 -9.13 2.49 4.00
N ARG A 57 -9.83 3.63 4.01
CA ARG A 57 -10.87 3.93 4.99
C ARG A 57 -12.02 2.93 4.89
N HIS A 58 -12.46 2.63 3.67
CA HIS A 58 -13.52 1.67 3.41
C HIS A 58 -13.15 0.26 3.89
N GLU A 59 -11.93 -0.21 3.58
CA GLU A 59 -11.47 -1.52 4.07
C GLU A 59 -11.46 -1.58 5.60
N LEU A 60 -10.96 -0.54 6.27
CA LEU A 60 -10.99 -0.49 7.74
C LEU A 60 -12.40 -0.58 8.31
N GLU A 61 -13.31 0.25 7.82
CA GLU A 61 -14.65 0.37 8.39
C GLU A 61 -15.55 -0.82 8.02
N VAL A 62 -15.47 -1.29 6.78
CA VAL A 62 -16.43 -2.26 6.22
C VAL A 62 -15.88 -3.68 6.24
N HIS A 63 -14.61 -3.88 5.92
CA HIS A 63 -14.01 -5.21 5.85
C HIS A 63 -13.46 -5.65 7.21
N PHE A 64 -12.73 -4.77 7.90
CA PHE A 64 -12.17 -5.06 9.23
C PHE A 64 -13.08 -4.67 10.40
N GLY A 65 -14.14 -3.88 10.15
CA GLY A 65 -15.06 -3.44 11.20
C GLY A 65 -14.43 -2.49 12.23
N LEU A 66 -13.32 -1.85 11.89
CA LEU A 66 -12.58 -0.96 12.77
C LEU A 66 -13.12 0.48 12.69
N PRO A 67 -13.33 1.15 13.83
CA PRO A 67 -13.52 2.59 13.84
C PRO A 67 -12.21 3.26 13.38
N SER A 68 -12.30 4.10 12.35
CA SER A 68 -11.17 4.80 11.71
C SER A 68 -10.61 5.92 12.60
N SER A 69 -10.05 5.54 13.76
CA SER A 69 -9.46 6.46 14.74
C SER A 69 -8.21 7.18 14.23
N ARG A 70 -7.55 6.63 13.19
CA ARG A 70 -6.44 7.27 12.49
C ARG A 70 -6.78 7.41 11.00
N PRO A 71 -6.87 8.64 10.48
CA PRO A 71 -7.14 8.88 9.06
C PRO A 71 -6.08 8.21 8.16
N PRO A 72 -6.47 7.39 7.15
CA PRO A 72 -5.52 6.68 6.29
C PRO A 72 -4.77 7.60 5.30
N GLN A 73 -5.03 8.91 5.30
CA GLN A 73 -4.48 9.86 4.33
C GLN A 73 -2.95 9.95 4.36
N ALA A 74 -2.33 9.79 5.53
CA ALA A 74 -0.87 9.76 5.65
C ALA A 74 -0.28 8.49 4.99
N THR A 75 -0.93 7.34 5.19
CA THR A 75 -0.56 6.08 4.55
C THR A 75 -0.80 6.14 3.05
N ALA A 76 -1.91 6.72 2.60
CA ALA A 76 -2.19 6.95 1.19
C ALA A 76 -1.11 7.81 0.52
N ALA A 77 -0.71 8.92 1.15
CA ALA A 77 0.39 9.75 0.66
C ALA A 77 1.69 8.95 0.51
N ARG A 78 1.99 8.14 1.52
CA ARG A 78 3.18 7.28 1.56
C ARG A 78 3.17 6.22 0.45
N LEU A 79 2.02 5.59 0.20
CA LEU A 79 1.85 4.60 -0.88
C LEU A 79 2.03 5.24 -2.25
N ILE A 80 1.44 6.42 -2.49
CA ILE A 80 1.61 7.17 -3.74
C ILE A 80 3.07 7.58 -3.93
N ALA A 81 3.72 8.12 -2.89
CA ALA A 81 5.13 8.49 -2.95
C ALA A 81 6.03 7.29 -3.27
N TRP A 82 5.79 6.13 -2.65
CA TRP A 82 6.53 4.90 -2.93
C TRP A 82 6.31 4.40 -4.38
N TRP A 83 5.07 4.46 -4.87
CA TRP A 83 4.70 4.00 -6.21
C TRP A 83 5.31 4.86 -7.33
N THR A 84 5.34 6.17 -7.09
CA THR A 84 5.84 7.17 -8.04
C THR A 84 7.35 7.35 -8.00
N ALA A 85 7.99 7.03 -6.86
CA ALA A 85 9.44 7.01 -6.76
C ALA A 85 10.05 6.09 -7.83
N ALA A 86 11.14 6.54 -8.45
CA ALA A 86 11.92 5.73 -9.39
C ALA A 86 12.36 4.44 -8.70
N ASP A 87 12.24 3.31 -9.41
CA ASP A 87 12.81 2.05 -8.94
C ASP A 87 14.34 2.23 -8.83
N PRO A 88 14.95 2.12 -7.63
CA PRO A 88 16.40 2.28 -7.48
C PRO A 88 17.21 1.28 -8.33
N THR A 89 16.58 0.18 -8.77
CA THR A 89 17.22 -0.88 -9.55
C THR A 89 17.10 -0.70 -11.07
N GLY A 90 16.37 0.29 -11.56
CA GLY A 90 16.17 0.56 -12.99
C GLY A 90 17.20 1.47 -13.65
N GLY A 91 18.32 1.78 -12.98
CA GLY A 91 19.27 2.82 -13.40
C GLY A 91 20.73 2.46 -13.18
N ALA A 92 21.14 1.26 -13.59
CA ALA A 92 22.56 0.92 -13.71
C ALA A 92 22.83 0.26 -15.07
N ASP A 93 22.43 0.93 -16.16
CA ASP A 93 23.11 0.76 -17.43
C ASP A 93 24.34 1.69 -17.43
N ARG A 94 25.52 1.12 -17.13
CA ARG A 94 26.81 1.77 -17.31
C ARG A 94 27.65 0.95 -18.28
N ARG A 95 27.69 1.48 -19.50
CA ARG A 95 28.76 1.50 -20.53
C ARG A 95 29.47 0.20 -20.89
#